data_AF-A0A8T3YBL1-F1
#
_entry.id   AF-A0A8T3YBL1-F1
#
_cell.length_a   1.000
_cell.length_b   1.000
_cell.length_c   1.000
_cell.angle_alpha   90.00
_cell.angle_beta   90.00
_cell.angle_gamma   90.00
#
_symmetry.space_group_name_H-M   'P 1'
#
loop_
_entity.id
_entity.type
_entity.pdbx_description
1 polymer ?
#
loop_
_entity_poly.entity_id
_entity_poly.type
_entity_poly.pdbx_seq_one_letter_code
_entity_poly.pdbx_strand_id
1 'polypeptide(L)'
;MVQRKARPKLARQTKARSTRRAAKPTQHVEVHYYKKELGKAPTEKTFVLRDGRKLATLYELIDELDTMSDDAFREYVSWERNDFANWINDVFEVPDLATELRRAQSRIDAQHAIMKHIIRELAKLSPPVEYKHRKQHAVAHPGAQCLL
;
A
#
# COMPACT_ATOMS: atom_id res chain seq x y z
N MET A 1 -23.25 -69.51 60.67
CA MET A 1 -23.77 -68.29 60.02
C MET A 1 -22.82 -67.13 60.28
N VAL A 2 -22.01 -66.73 59.30
CA VAL A 2 -21.24 -65.47 59.32
C VAL A 2 -21.26 -64.92 57.90
N GLN A 3 -22.10 -63.91 57.65
CA GLN A 3 -22.26 -63.29 56.34
C GLN A 3 -21.11 -62.30 56.08
N ARG A 4 -20.32 -62.55 55.03
CA ARG A 4 -19.33 -61.62 54.51
C ARG A 4 -20.05 -60.44 53.85
N LYS A 5 -20.03 -59.26 54.48
CA LYS A 5 -20.52 -58.01 53.87
C LYS A 5 -19.53 -57.52 52.81
N ALA A 6 -20.02 -57.37 51.58
CA ALA A 6 -19.29 -56.84 50.45
C ALA A 6 -18.91 -55.36 50.65
N ARG A 7 -17.67 -55.00 50.29
CA ARG A 7 -17.20 -53.60 50.24
C ARG A 7 -17.73 -52.94 48.95
N PRO A 8 -18.28 -51.72 49.01
CA PRO A 8 -18.62 -50.97 47.80
C PRO A 8 -17.36 -50.44 47.11
N LYS A 9 -17.32 -50.59 45.77
CA LYS A 9 -16.29 -50.06 44.89
C LYS A 9 -16.35 -48.52 44.90
N LEU A 10 -15.22 -47.87 45.17
CA LEU A 10 -15.04 -46.43 44.99
C LEU A 10 -15.29 -46.06 43.52
N ALA A 11 -16.38 -45.36 43.25
CA ALA A 11 -16.65 -44.76 41.95
C ALA A 11 -15.70 -43.56 41.77
N ARG A 12 -14.66 -43.75 40.96
CA ARG A 12 -13.71 -42.72 40.56
C ARG A 12 -14.44 -41.73 39.65
N GLN A 13 -14.96 -40.65 40.21
CA GLN A 13 -15.50 -39.51 39.45
C GLN A 13 -14.38 -38.86 38.66
N THR A 14 -14.31 -39.12 37.36
CA THR A 14 -13.54 -38.32 36.41
C THR A 14 -14.28 -37.01 36.18
N LYS A 15 -13.92 -35.96 36.93
CA LYS A 15 -14.31 -34.59 36.59
C LYS A 15 -13.61 -34.23 35.29
N ALA A 16 -14.30 -34.40 34.16
CA ALA A 16 -13.88 -33.86 32.88
C ALA A 16 -13.88 -32.33 33.00
N ARG A 17 -12.68 -31.75 33.18
CA ARG A 17 -12.44 -30.31 33.19
C ARG A 17 -12.60 -29.81 31.75
N SER A 18 -13.85 -29.49 31.39
CA SER A 18 -14.17 -28.79 30.15
C SER A 18 -13.54 -27.39 30.20
N THR A 19 -12.37 -27.24 29.59
CA THR A 19 -11.78 -25.94 29.30
C THR A 19 -12.56 -25.32 28.14
N ARG A 20 -13.70 -24.70 28.45
CA ARG A 20 -14.33 -23.72 27.55
C ARG A 20 -13.29 -22.61 27.31
N ARG A 21 -12.56 -22.66 26.21
CA ARG A 21 -11.83 -21.49 25.67
C ARG A 21 -12.91 -20.45 25.38
N ALA A 22 -12.92 -19.37 26.16
CA ALA A 22 -13.72 -18.20 25.85
C ALA A 22 -13.28 -17.69 24.47
N ALA A 23 -14.15 -17.85 23.48
CA ALA A 23 -13.99 -17.21 22.19
C ALA A 23 -13.98 -15.70 22.44
N LYS A 24 -12.89 -15.03 22.06
CA LYS A 24 -12.79 -13.57 22.17
C LYS A 24 -13.94 -12.95 21.37
N PRO A 25 -14.65 -11.94 21.91
CA PRO A 25 -15.74 -11.30 21.18
C PRO A 25 -15.17 -10.70 19.90
N THR A 26 -15.64 -11.17 18.77
CA THR A 26 -15.29 -10.62 17.46
C THR A 26 -16.01 -9.29 17.35
N GLN A 27 -15.32 -8.19 17.65
CA GLN A 27 -15.85 -6.86 17.36
C GLN A 27 -16.00 -6.78 15.84
N HIS A 28 -17.24 -6.63 15.37
CA HIS A 28 -17.49 -6.24 13.99
C HIS A 28 -16.96 -4.82 13.82
N VAL A 29 -15.80 -4.70 13.17
CA VAL A 29 -15.28 -3.42 12.72
C VAL A 29 -16.00 -3.10 11.42
N GLU A 30 -16.71 -1.98 11.37
CA GLU A 30 -17.26 -1.45 10.13
C GLU A 30 -16.10 -0.96 9.27
N VAL A 31 -15.69 -1.78 8.29
CA VAL A 31 -14.58 -1.46 7.40
C VAL A 31 -15.12 -0.64 6.24
N HIS A 32 -14.98 0.68 6.33
CA HIS A 32 -15.16 1.57 5.19
C HIS A 32 -13.91 1.49 4.31
N TYR A 33 -13.97 0.69 3.25
CA TYR A 33 -12.89 0.65 2.25
C TYR A 33 -13.15 1.71 1.18
N TYR A 34 -12.39 2.81 1.24
CA TYR A 34 -12.33 3.78 0.16
C TYR A 34 -11.25 3.32 -0.82
N LYS A 35 -11.66 2.97 -2.05
CA LYS A 35 -10.73 2.79 -3.16
C LYS A 35 -10.13 4.16 -3.46
N LYS A 36 -8.87 4.39 -3.06
CA LYS A 36 -8.13 5.62 -3.37
C LYS A 36 -7.70 5.57 -4.84
N GLU A 37 -8.60 5.99 -5.72
CA GLU A 37 -8.25 6.33 -7.09
C GLU A 37 -7.36 7.57 -7.04
N LEU A 38 -6.19 7.56 -7.70
CA LEU A 38 -5.41 8.79 -7.94
C LEU A 38 -6.14 9.78 -8.87
N GLY A 39 -7.36 9.43 -9.27
CA GLY A 39 -8.46 10.34 -9.50
C GLY A 39 -8.41 11.10 -10.82
N LYS A 40 -9.58 11.59 -11.20
CA LYS A 40 -9.73 12.60 -12.24
C LYS A 40 -10.40 13.81 -11.61
N ALA A 41 -9.81 14.98 -11.79
CA ALA A 41 -10.39 16.24 -11.39
C ALA A 41 -11.76 16.44 -12.05
N PRO A 42 -12.76 16.97 -11.32
CA PRO A 42 -13.99 17.46 -11.92
C PRO A 42 -13.70 18.44 -13.06
N THR A 43 -14.55 18.47 -14.09
CA THR A 43 -14.36 19.33 -15.28
C THR A 43 -14.12 20.81 -14.95
N GLU A 44 -14.74 21.31 -13.87
CA GLU A 44 -14.62 22.69 -13.39
C GLU A 44 -13.32 22.95 -12.62
N LYS A 45 -12.67 21.89 -12.14
CA LYS A 45 -11.46 21.92 -11.33
C LYS A 45 -10.24 21.37 -12.07
N THR A 46 -10.30 21.23 -13.40
CA THR A 46 -9.13 20.88 -14.21
C THR A 46 -8.09 21.98 -14.17
N PHE A 47 -6.81 21.64 -14.18
CA PHE A 47 -5.74 22.63 -14.34
C PHE A 47 -5.73 23.15 -15.78
N VAL A 48 -5.74 24.46 -15.97
CA VAL A 48 -5.74 25.09 -17.30
C VAL A 48 -4.36 25.68 -17.54
N LEU A 49 -3.69 25.19 -18.58
CA LEU A 49 -2.42 25.73 -19.06
C LEU A 49 -2.67 27.04 -19.83
N ARG A 50 -1.63 27.86 -19.98
CA ARG A 50 -1.66 29.14 -20.70
C ARG A 50 -2.11 28.99 -22.15
N ASP A 51 -1.78 27.87 -22.78
CA ASP A 51 -2.18 27.54 -24.15
C ASP A 51 -3.64 27.03 -24.24
N GLY A 52 -4.36 26.95 -23.12
CA GLY A 52 -5.75 26.52 -23.03
C GLY A 52 -5.93 25.01 -22.89
N ARG A 53 -4.86 24.19 -22.95
CA ARG A 53 -4.95 22.76 -22.66
C ARG A 53 -5.32 22.54 -21.19
N LYS A 54 -6.02 21.42 -20.94
CA LYS A 54 -6.53 21.09 -19.61
C LYS A 54 -5.93 19.78 -19.12
N LEU A 55 -5.45 19.79 -17.88
CA LEU A 55 -5.00 18.61 -17.17
C LEU A 55 -6.05 18.25 -16.12
N ALA A 56 -6.53 17.01 -16.17
CA ALA A 56 -7.52 16.45 -15.27
C ALA A 56 -6.93 15.39 -14.34
N THR A 57 -5.74 14.87 -14.61
CA THR A 57 -5.13 13.81 -13.79
C THR A 57 -3.67 14.10 -13.45
N LEU A 58 -3.15 13.44 -12.43
CA LEU A 58 -1.71 13.53 -12.10
C LEU A 58 -0.82 12.90 -13.18
N TYR A 59 -1.33 11.93 -13.95
CA TYR A 59 -0.61 11.33 -15.07
C TYR A 59 -0.43 12.34 -16.21
N GLU A 60 -1.49 13.06 -16.57
CA GLU A 60 -1.41 14.13 -17.57
C GLU A 60 -0.45 15.24 -17.13
N LEU A 61 -0.39 15.54 -15.82
CA LEU A 61 0.62 16.47 -15.29
C LEU A 61 2.06 15.91 -15.38
N ILE A 62 2.27 14.61 -15.14
CA ILE A 62 3.59 13.99 -15.33
C ILE A 62 4.04 14.09 -16.79
N ASP A 63 3.15 13.79 -17.73
CA ASP A 63 3.43 13.85 -19.17
C ASP A 63 3.70 15.30 -19.62
N GLU A 64 2.96 16.27 -19.07
CA GLU A 64 3.20 17.68 -19.33
C GLU A 64 4.56 18.12 -18.76
N LEU A 65 4.91 17.74 -17.52
CA LEU A 65 6.19 18.09 -16.91
C LEU A 65 7.40 17.51 -17.66
N ASP A 66 7.22 16.36 -18.32
CA ASP A 66 8.25 15.72 -19.15
C ASP A 66 8.59 16.54 -20.39
N THR A 67 7.55 17.09 -21.02
CA THR A 67 7.64 17.74 -22.34
C THR A 67 7.67 19.26 -22.28
N MET A 68 7.18 19.88 -21.20
CA MET A 68 7.16 21.33 -21.06
C MET A 68 8.57 21.91 -20.90
N SER A 69 8.76 23.13 -21.41
CA SER A 69 10.01 23.86 -21.20
C SER A 69 10.11 24.41 -19.77
N ASP A 70 11.35 24.65 -19.33
CA ASP A 70 11.59 25.26 -18.02
C ASP A 70 10.97 26.66 -17.91
N ASP A 71 10.91 27.41 -19.01
CA ASP A 71 10.27 28.73 -19.05
C ASP A 71 8.76 28.64 -18.88
N ALA A 72 8.10 27.67 -19.53
CA ALA A 72 6.68 27.43 -19.32
C ALA A 72 6.39 26.97 -17.88
N PHE A 73 7.27 26.14 -17.30
CA PHE A 73 7.14 25.71 -15.90
C PHE A 73 7.20 26.88 -14.92
N ARG A 74 8.09 27.86 -15.15
CA ARG A 74 8.26 29.06 -14.32
C ARG A 74 7.04 29.99 -14.30
N GLU A 75 6.09 29.81 -15.21
CA GLU A 75 4.83 30.56 -15.18
C GLU A 75 3.91 30.13 -14.02
N TYR A 76 4.02 28.87 -13.60
CA TYR A 76 3.21 28.26 -12.54
C TYR A 76 3.98 28.10 -11.23
N VAL A 77 5.31 28.07 -11.32
CA VAL A 77 6.20 27.82 -10.17
C VAL A 77 7.23 28.93 -10.04
N SER A 78 7.23 29.52 -8.86
CA SER A 78 8.17 30.55 -8.41
C SER A 78 8.65 30.23 -7.00
N TRP A 79 9.53 31.07 -6.46
CA TRP A 79 10.03 30.91 -5.10
C TRP A 79 8.95 31.11 -4.02
N GLU A 80 7.87 31.85 -4.31
CA GLU A 80 6.75 32.09 -3.38
C GLU A 80 5.55 31.16 -3.61
N ARG A 81 5.37 30.69 -4.85
CA ARG A 81 4.12 30.06 -5.30
C ARG A 81 4.38 28.84 -6.16
N ASN A 82 3.58 27.79 -5.96
CA ASN A 82 3.54 26.64 -6.85
C ASN A 82 2.06 26.28 -7.14
N ASP A 83 1.59 26.58 -8.34
CA ASP A 83 0.19 26.42 -8.72
C ASP A 83 -0.20 24.94 -8.85
N PHE A 84 0.75 24.07 -9.24
CA PHE A 84 0.52 22.62 -9.25
C PHE A 84 0.30 22.07 -7.85
N ALA A 85 1.06 22.56 -6.87
CA ALA A 85 0.91 22.15 -5.47
C ALA A 85 -0.45 22.58 -4.90
N ASN A 86 -0.92 23.79 -5.23
CA ASN A 86 -2.25 24.27 -4.83
C ASN A 86 -3.35 23.42 -5.46
N TRP A 87 -3.27 23.18 -6.76
CA TRP A 87 -4.23 22.32 -7.46
C TRP A 87 -4.30 20.91 -6.87
N ILE A 88 -3.15 20.29 -6.59
CA ILE A 88 -3.08 18.96 -6.00
C ILE A 88 -3.66 18.93 -4.58
N ASN A 89 -3.39 19.96 -3.79
CA ASN A 89 -3.94 20.08 -2.44
C ASN A 89 -5.46 20.23 -2.46
N ASP A 90 -5.98 21.10 -3.32
CA ASP A 90 -7.38 21.55 -3.25
C ASP A 90 -8.34 20.66 -4.05
N VAL A 91 -7.83 19.93 -5.04
CA VAL A 91 -8.65 19.09 -5.93
C VAL A 91 -8.53 17.61 -5.60
N PHE A 92 -7.32 17.14 -5.25
CA PHE A 92 -7.07 15.73 -4.95
C PHE A 92 -6.90 15.46 -3.45
N GLU A 93 -6.88 16.50 -2.62
CA GLU A 93 -6.74 16.40 -1.16
C GLU A 93 -5.51 15.58 -0.74
N VAL A 94 -4.38 15.80 -1.44
CA VAL A 94 -3.10 15.12 -1.19
C VAL A 94 -2.07 16.11 -0.61
N PRO A 95 -2.17 16.49 0.67
CA PRO A 95 -1.36 17.55 1.27
C PRO A 95 0.14 17.19 1.36
N ASP A 96 0.47 15.91 1.51
CA ASP A 96 1.86 15.44 1.55
C ASP A 96 2.57 15.70 0.21
N LEU A 97 1.92 15.33 -0.90
CA LEU A 97 2.46 15.58 -2.25
C LEU A 97 2.52 17.08 -2.55
N ALA A 98 1.48 17.84 -2.16
CA ALA A 98 1.51 19.29 -2.31
C ALA A 98 2.70 19.93 -1.56
N THR A 99 3.01 19.44 -0.35
CA THR A 99 4.16 19.91 0.42
C THR A 99 5.49 19.59 -0.24
N GLU A 100 5.63 18.38 -0.82
CA GLU A 100 6.80 18.01 -1.61
C GLU A 100 6.95 18.90 -2.85
N LEU A 101 5.85 19.16 -3.57
CA LEU A 101 5.86 20.00 -4.77
C LEU A 101 6.20 21.47 -4.47
N ARG A 102 5.79 22.02 -3.34
CA ARG A 102 6.21 23.38 -2.94
C ARG A 102 7.73 23.52 -2.80
N ARG A 103 8.44 22.40 -2.58
CA ARG A 103 9.92 22.37 -2.50
C ARG A 103 10.58 22.11 -3.85
N ALA A 104 9.84 21.63 -4.84
CA ALA A 104 10.36 21.36 -6.18
C ALA A 104 10.59 22.68 -6.93
N GLN A 105 11.85 22.92 -7.31
CA GLN A 105 12.26 24.14 -8.04
C GLN A 105 12.48 23.89 -9.54
N SER A 106 12.33 22.65 -9.99
CA SER A 106 12.44 22.25 -11.39
C SER A 106 11.29 21.34 -11.78
N ARG A 107 10.97 21.31 -13.08
CA ARG A 107 9.95 20.39 -13.64
C ARG A 107 10.27 18.93 -13.37
N ILE A 108 11.55 18.55 -13.40
CA ILE A 108 12.03 17.19 -13.14
C ILE A 108 11.84 16.82 -11.66
N ASP A 109 12.16 17.72 -10.74
CA ASP A 109 11.91 17.48 -9.31
C ASP A 109 10.42 17.33 -9.01
N ALA A 110 9.59 18.15 -9.66
CA ALA A 110 8.14 18.06 -9.54
C ALA A 110 7.62 16.71 -10.07
N GLN A 111 8.06 16.32 -11.26
CA GLN A 111 7.71 15.03 -11.88
C GLN A 111 8.10 13.86 -10.97
N HIS A 112 9.34 13.86 -10.47
CA HIS A 112 9.83 12.84 -9.54
C HIS A 112 9.02 12.79 -8.23
N ALA A 113 8.62 13.93 -7.67
CA ALA A 113 7.79 13.97 -6.47
C ALA A 113 6.44 13.26 -6.70
N ILE A 114 5.77 13.57 -7.82
CA ILE A 114 4.50 12.95 -8.19
C ILE A 114 4.68 11.44 -8.42
N MET A 115 5.68 11.03 -9.20
CA MET A 115 5.94 9.61 -9.46
C MET A 115 6.25 8.83 -8.17
N LYS A 116 7.11 9.38 -7.30
CA LYS A 116 7.42 8.78 -5.99
C LYS A 116 6.18 8.66 -5.12
N HIS A 117 5.27 9.64 -5.17
CA HIS A 117 4.01 9.57 -4.45
C HIS A 117 3.13 8.44 -4.99
N ILE A 118 2.93 8.35 -6.31
CA ILE A 118 2.15 7.28 -6.95
C ILE A 118 2.72 5.90 -6.57
N ILE A 119 4.05 5.71 -6.63
CA ILE A 119 4.68 4.44 -6.25
C ILE A 119 4.44 4.10 -4.77
N ARG A 120 4.54 5.08 -3.87
CA ARG A 120 4.24 4.89 -2.43
C ARG A 120 2.79 4.47 -2.22
N GLU A 121 1.85 5.06 -2.93
CA GLU A 121 0.43 4.69 -2.84
C GLU A 121 0.18 3.29 -3.40
N LEU A 122 0.76 2.95 -4.55
CA LEU A 122 0.66 1.61 -5.14
C LEU A 122 1.27 0.53 -4.23
N ALA A 123 2.41 0.82 -3.59
CA ALA A 123 3.05 -0.10 -2.66
C ALA A 123 2.21 -0.38 -1.40
N LYS A 124 1.35 0.56 -0.98
CA LYS A 124 0.39 0.34 0.12
C LYS A 124 -0.77 -0.57 -0.28
N LEU A 125 -1.14 -0.58 -1.57
CA LEU A 125 -2.25 -1.39 -2.09
C LEU A 125 -1.84 -2.86 -2.34
N SER A 126 -0.57 -3.11 -2.63
CA SER A 126 -0.05 -4.47 -2.73
C SER A 126 0.34 -5.01 -1.35
N PRO A 127 -0.06 -6.23 -0.96
CA PRO A 127 0.59 -6.89 0.16
C PRO A 127 2.11 -6.98 -0.09
N PRO A 128 2.95 -6.97 0.97
CA PRO A 128 4.39 -7.09 0.82
C PRO A 128 4.74 -8.32 -0.02
N VAL A 129 5.49 -8.13 -1.10
CA VAL A 129 5.91 -9.23 -1.95
C VAL A 129 6.90 -10.10 -1.17
N GLU A 130 6.44 -11.24 -0.67
CA GLU A 130 7.33 -12.28 -0.12
C GLU A 130 8.15 -12.89 -1.26
N TYR A 131 9.41 -12.45 -1.39
CA TYR A 131 10.36 -13.13 -2.28
C TYR A 131 10.85 -14.42 -1.61
N LYS A 132 10.22 -15.55 -1.94
CA LYS A 132 10.74 -16.87 -1.58
C LYS A 132 11.99 -17.15 -2.40
N HIS A 133 13.15 -16.95 -1.78
CA HIS A 133 14.43 -17.36 -2.34
C HIS A 133 14.44 -18.90 -2.46
N ARG A 134 14.21 -19.40 -3.69
CA ARG A 134 14.28 -20.84 -3.98
C ARG A 134 15.76 -21.23 -3.87
N LYS A 135 16.14 -21.89 -2.78
CA LYS A 135 17.43 -22.59 -2.72
C LYS A 135 17.42 -23.65 -3.81
N GLN A 136 18.28 -23.50 -4.80
CA GLN A 136 18.58 -24.57 -5.73
C GLN A 136 19.26 -25.68 -4.91
N HIS A 137 18.58 -26.81 -4.76
CA HIS A 137 19.26 -28.01 -4.32
C HIS A 137 20.20 -28.43 -5.45
N ALA A 138 21.50 -28.48 -5.16
CA ALA A 138 22.47 -29.09 -6.05
C ALA A 138 22.02 -30.53 -6.34
N VAL A 139 21.72 -30.81 -7.60
CA VAL A 139 21.43 -32.16 -8.06
C VAL A 139 22.76 -32.91 -8.03
N ALA A 140 22.94 -33.80 -7.06
CA ALA A 140 24.04 -34.76 -7.08
C ALA A 140 23.80 -35.71 -8.27
N HIS A 141 24.65 -35.62 -9.30
CA HIS A 141 24.67 -36.59 -10.38
C HIS A 141 25.39 -37.87 -9.92
N PRO A 142 24.72 -39.03 -9.86
CA PRO A 142 25.41 -40.31 -9.65
C PRO A 142 25.85 -40.84 -11.01
N GLY A 143 27.15 -40.84 -11.28
CA GLY A 143 27.66 -41.42 -12.53
C GLY A 143 29.06 -41.00 -12.94
N ALA A 144 30.04 -41.16 -12.06
CA ALA A 144 31.44 -41.25 -12.48
C ALA A 144 31.92 -42.67 -12.20
N GLN A 145 31.77 -43.57 -13.18
CA GLN A 145 32.53 -44.80 -13.23
C GLN A 145 33.97 -44.43 -13.65
N CYS A 146 34.89 -44.46 -12.70
CA CYS A 146 36.32 -44.56 -13.01
C CYS A 146 36.59 -45.99 -13.50
N LEU A 147 36.89 -46.14 -14.79
CA LEU A 147 37.57 -47.31 -15.32
C LEU A 147 39.08 -47.09 -15.16
N LEU A 148 39.73 -48.00 -14.43
CA LEU A 148 41.17 -48.23 -14.46
C LEU A 148 41.44 -49.44 -15.35
#